data_AF-A0AAF0ZA17-F1
#
_entry.id   AF-A0AAF0ZA17-F1
#
_cell.length_a   1.000
_cell.length_b   1.000
_cell.length_c   1.000
_cell.angle_alpha   90.00
_cell.angle_beta   90.00
_cell.angle_gamma   90.00
#
_symmetry.space_group_name_H-M   'P 1'
#
loop_
_entity.id
_entity.type
_entity.pdbx_description
1 polymer ?
#
loop_
_entity_poly.entity_id
_entity_poly.type
_entity_poly.pdbx_seq_one_letter_code
_entity_poly.pdbx_strand_id
1 'polypeptide(L)'
;MMKTILKQLSLKQFALGMLTKWHCAIPKGTTTQYALITVLQITSFLLQTPIAKADSPLTSTDLASAYQDLMVIDTIQEKQPLQGEALRFLLSNAPLDEKAAVINKLGWNIDGQNNGYIFLQALAKKKGVAVNNLVLTDLTPKDKFVLGYLLAMDDYFNLSPLDTNSNNNLFSTTPLDLLSQAAFAMPEDFTVHFIKSLVEAQLYFDVSWCAIYLTPQSVLRIFPTETRNLRPSAVSKTMEYINLYQDNCY
;
A
#
# COMPACT_ATOMS: atom_id res chain seq x y z
N MET A 1 11.26 -15.11 12.59
CA MET A 1 12.33 -14.97 11.57
C MET A 1 13.49 -15.96 11.72
N MET A 2 14.09 -16.14 12.90
CA MET A 2 15.31 -16.96 13.09
C MET A 2 15.13 -18.48 12.87
N LYS A 3 13.94 -19.05 13.15
CA LYS A 3 13.66 -20.49 12.97
C LYS A 3 13.53 -20.93 11.50
N THR A 4 13.11 -20.04 10.63
CA THR A 4 12.92 -20.33 9.19
C THR A 4 14.26 -20.33 8.45
N ILE A 5 15.19 -19.46 8.86
CA ILE A 5 16.55 -19.36 8.32
C ILE A 5 17.36 -20.63 8.64
N LEU A 6 17.25 -21.16 9.87
CA LEU A 6 17.91 -22.41 10.28
C LEU A 6 17.42 -23.65 9.51
N LYS A 7 16.13 -23.70 9.15
CA LYS A 7 15.56 -24.80 8.34
C LYS A 7 16.07 -24.78 6.90
N GLN A 8 16.23 -23.60 6.30
CA GLN A 8 16.78 -23.48 4.94
C GLN A 8 18.29 -23.77 4.87
N LEU A 9 19.07 -23.42 5.89
CA LEU A 9 20.49 -23.77 5.98
C LEU A 9 20.72 -25.28 6.10
N SER A 10 19.88 -25.99 6.87
CA SER A 10 19.90 -27.45 7.02
C SER A 10 19.59 -28.18 5.71
N LEU A 11 18.57 -27.74 4.97
CA LEU A 11 18.22 -28.29 3.65
C LEU A 11 19.31 -28.06 2.59
N LYS A 12 19.98 -26.89 2.60
CA LYS A 12 21.11 -26.60 1.71
C LYS A 12 22.32 -27.48 2.01
N GLN A 13 22.64 -27.73 3.28
CA GLN A 13 23.73 -28.62 3.67
C GLN A 13 23.44 -30.09 3.32
N PHE A 14 22.18 -30.52 3.42
CA PHE A 14 21.76 -31.87 3.06
C PHE A 14 21.80 -32.11 1.53
N ALA A 15 21.39 -31.12 0.73
CA ALA A 15 21.46 -31.18 -0.73
C ALA A 15 22.92 -31.16 -1.24
N LEU A 16 23.80 -30.38 -0.61
CA LEU A 16 25.23 -30.35 -0.95
C LEU A 16 25.93 -31.69 -0.63
N GLY A 17 25.54 -32.35 0.48
CA GLY A 17 26.05 -33.67 0.86
C GLY A 17 25.62 -34.82 -0.05
N MET A 18 24.42 -34.75 -0.64
CA MET A 18 23.98 -35.73 -1.65
C MET A 18 24.70 -35.55 -3.00
N LEU A 19 24.93 -34.31 -3.44
CA LEU A 19 25.66 -34.04 -4.69
C LEU A 19 27.10 -34.57 -4.64
N THR A 20 27.78 -34.54 -3.49
CA THR A 20 29.14 -35.07 -3.35
C THR A 20 29.25 -36.60 -3.42
N LYS A 21 28.17 -37.35 -3.16
CA LYS A 21 28.22 -38.84 -3.19
C LYS A 21 28.01 -39.45 -4.57
N TRP A 22 27.49 -38.69 -5.54
CA TRP A 22 27.28 -39.17 -6.92
C TRP A 22 28.51 -39.00 -7.83
N HIS A 23 29.57 -38.34 -7.35
CA HIS A 23 30.78 -38.07 -8.13
C HIS A 23 31.75 -39.27 -8.25
N CYS A 24 31.40 -40.46 -7.74
CA CYS A 24 32.30 -41.62 -7.70
C CYS A 24 32.08 -42.71 -8.77
N ALA A 25 31.20 -42.53 -9.75
CA ALA A 25 30.90 -43.61 -10.71
C ALA A 25 30.78 -43.18 -12.18
N ILE A 26 31.54 -42.16 -12.63
CA ILE A 26 31.58 -41.78 -14.05
C ILE A 26 33.04 -41.72 -14.53
N PRO A 27 33.41 -42.47 -15.59
CA PRO A 27 34.77 -42.45 -16.12
C PRO A 27 35.12 -41.05 -16.63
N LYS A 28 36.28 -40.53 -16.22
CA LYS A 28 36.78 -39.22 -16.65
C LYS A 28 37.19 -39.28 -18.13
N GLY A 29 36.65 -38.39 -18.96
CA GLY A 29 37.28 -38.03 -20.24
C GLY A 29 36.49 -38.27 -21.53
N THR A 30 35.17 -38.05 -21.55
CA THR A 30 34.43 -37.98 -22.82
C THR A 30 33.64 -36.67 -22.95
N THR A 31 33.59 -36.13 -24.17
CA THR A 31 32.95 -34.86 -24.55
C THR A 31 31.50 -34.75 -24.07
N THR A 32 30.84 -35.89 -23.88
CA THR A 32 29.48 -36.05 -23.36
C THR A 32 29.33 -35.65 -21.88
N GLN A 33 30.38 -35.79 -21.07
CA GLN A 33 30.36 -35.48 -19.64
C GLN A 33 30.33 -33.97 -19.40
N TYR A 34 31.08 -33.21 -20.19
CA TYR A 34 31.05 -31.75 -20.15
C TYR A 34 29.72 -31.20 -20.67
N ALA A 35 29.16 -31.80 -21.73
CA ALA A 35 27.86 -31.42 -22.29
C ALA A 35 26.71 -31.55 -21.27
N LEU A 36 26.65 -32.66 -20.51
CA LEU A 36 25.64 -32.89 -19.47
C LEU A 36 25.78 -31.91 -18.29
N ILE A 37 27.01 -31.60 -17.87
CA ILE A 37 27.25 -30.62 -16.79
C ILE A 37 26.87 -29.21 -17.24
N THR A 38 27.19 -28.83 -18.48
CA THR A 38 26.77 -27.53 -19.03
C THR A 38 25.26 -27.41 -19.17
N VAL A 39 24.55 -28.46 -19.62
CA VAL A 39 23.09 -28.45 -19.72
C VAL A 39 22.45 -28.33 -18.33
N LEU A 40 22.99 -28.99 -17.30
CA LEU A 40 22.48 -28.90 -15.92
C LEU A 40 22.71 -27.53 -15.29
N GLN A 41 23.82 -26.85 -15.60
CA GLN A 41 24.09 -25.50 -15.10
C GLN A 41 23.24 -24.43 -15.81
N ILE A 42 22.96 -24.61 -17.11
CA ILE A 42 22.08 -23.71 -17.86
C ILE A 42 20.62 -23.87 -17.39
N THR A 43 20.15 -25.09 -17.11
CA THR A 43 18.78 -25.31 -16.58
C THR A 43 18.61 -24.79 -15.15
N SER A 44 19.64 -24.86 -14.31
CA SER A 44 19.59 -24.29 -12.96
C SER A 44 19.58 -22.75 -12.93
N PHE A 45 20.06 -22.08 -13.98
CA PHE A 45 20.00 -20.62 -14.13
C PHE A 45 18.64 -20.15 -14.68
N LEU A 46 17.98 -20.96 -15.51
CA LEU A 46 16.67 -20.67 -16.10
C LEU A 46 15.48 -20.89 -15.14
N LEU A 47 15.68 -21.58 -14.02
CA LEU A 47 14.65 -21.81 -12.98
C LEU A 47 14.65 -20.78 -11.85
N GLN A 48 15.48 -19.73 -11.95
CA GLN A 48 15.48 -18.61 -11.02
C GLN A 48 14.76 -17.42 -11.65
N THR A 49 13.50 -17.57 -12.08
CA THR A 49 12.66 -16.38 -12.23
C THR A 49 12.44 -15.85 -10.82
N PRO A 50 12.96 -14.68 -10.41
CA PRO A 50 12.47 -14.06 -9.20
C PRO A 50 10.97 -13.88 -9.43
N ILE A 51 10.16 -14.53 -8.60
CA ILE A 51 8.79 -14.04 -8.41
C ILE A 51 9.01 -12.64 -7.91
N ALA A 52 8.89 -11.65 -8.80
CA ALA A 52 8.99 -10.25 -8.44
C ALA A 52 7.97 -10.07 -7.33
N LYS A 53 8.47 -9.84 -6.11
CA LYS A 53 7.59 -9.57 -4.99
C LYS A 53 6.80 -8.34 -5.39
N ALA A 54 5.48 -8.47 -5.42
CA ALA A 54 4.62 -7.32 -5.52
C ALA A 54 4.91 -6.43 -4.29
N ASP A 55 5.36 -5.19 -4.55
CA ASP A 55 5.48 -4.06 -3.63
C ASP A 55 4.16 -3.72 -2.92
N SER A 56 4.14 -2.76 -1.99
CA SER A 56 2.98 -2.49 -1.13
C SER A 56 1.67 -2.18 -1.92
N PRO A 57 0.52 -2.82 -1.59
CA PRO A 57 -0.77 -2.59 -2.26
C PRO A 57 -1.32 -1.18 -2.09
N LEU A 58 -0.95 -0.48 -1.01
CA LEU A 58 -1.36 0.90 -0.79
C LEU A 58 -0.56 1.88 -1.68
N THR A 59 0.73 1.62 -1.84
CA THR A 59 1.68 2.60 -2.40
C THR A 59 2.04 2.37 -3.87
N SER A 60 1.71 1.19 -4.40
CA SER A 60 2.00 0.79 -5.79
C SER A 60 0.81 0.96 -6.73
N THR A 61 -0.21 1.69 -6.28
CA THR A 61 -1.43 1.97 -7.04
C THR A 61 -1.40 3.40 -7.56
N ASP A 62 -1.69 3.59 -8.84
CA ASP A 62 -1.68 4.90 -9.50
C ASP A 62 -3.11 5.38 -9.75
N LEU A 63 -3.70 5.95 -8.70
CA LEU A 63 -5.02 6.55 -8.74
C LEU A 63 -4.98 7.97 -9.34
N ALA A 64 -3.92 8.72 -9.05
CA ALA A 64 -3.76 10.12 -9.43
C ALA A 64 -3.74 10.33 -10.96
N SER A 65 -3.20 9.38 -11.72
CA SER A 65 -3.13 9.54 -13.17
C SER A 65 -4.47 9.57 -13.90
N ALA A 66 -5.57 9.22 -13.25
CA ALA A 66 -6.91 9.40 -13.80
C ALA A 66 -7.44 10.85 -13.66
N TYR A 67 -6.70 11.75 -13.00
CA TYR A 67 -7.11 13.11 -12.63
C TYR A 67 -6.14 14.20 -13.12
N GLN A 68 -5.41 13.94 -14.20
CA GLN A 68 -4.42 14.89 -14.75
C GLN A 68 -5.04 16.21 -15.27
N ASP A 69 -6.37 16.28 -15.40
CA ASP A 69 -7.13 17.49 -15.70
C ASP A 69 -7.30 18.42 -14.49
N LEU A 70 -7.05 17.95 -13.27
CA LEU A 70 -7.09 18.79 -12.08
C LEU A 70 -5.81 19.63 -11.98
N MET A 71 -5.94 20.96 -12.12
CA MET A 71 -4.80 21.88 -12.04
C MET A 71 -3.94 21.71 -10.75
N VAL A 72 -4.55 21.28 -9.64
CA VAL A 72 -3.81 21.03 -8.39
C VAL A 72 -2.79 19.89 -8.53
N ILE A 73 -3.05 18.89 -9.38
CA ILE A 73 -2.15 17.74 -9.59
C ILE A 73 -0.81 18.20 -10.16
N ASP A 74 -0.82 19.18 -11.07
CA ASP A 74 0.40 19.76 -11.65
C ASP A 74 1.25 20.54 -10.65
N THR A 75 0.65 21.00 -9.55
CA THR A 75 1.37 21.74 -8.50
C THR A 75 2.12 20.83 -7.53
N ILE A 76 1.86 19.52 -7.58
CA ILE A 76 2.39 18.56 -6.62
C ILE A 76 3.67 17.93 -7.17
N GLN A 77 4.76 18.15 -6.43
CA GLN A 77 5.98 17.37 -6.58
C GLN A 77 5.89 16.18 -5.63
N GLU A 78 6.02 14.97 -6.16
CA GLU A 78 6.00 13.74 -5.37
C GLU A 78 7.04 13.78 -4.24
N LYS A 79 6.66 13.24 -3.09
CA LYS A 79 7.48 13.15 -1.87
C LYS A 79 7.86 14.49 -1.23
N GLN A 80 7.34 15.61 -1.75
CA GLN A 80 7.46 16.89 -1.07
C GLN A 80 6.40 17.02 0.04
N PRO A 81 6.70 17.75 1.12
CA PRO A 81 5.73 18.04 2.16
C PRO A 81 4.47 18.71 1.60
N LEU A 82 3.32 18.32 2.14
CA LEU A 82 2.02 18.91 1.84
C LEU A 82 2.05 20.43 2.11
N GLN A 83 1.79 21.23 1.07
CA GLN A 83 1.81 22.68 1.20
C GLN A 83 1.01 23.35 0.07
N GLY A 84 0.94 24.69 0.12
CA GLY A 84 0.46 25.49 -1.01
C GLY A 84 -0.95 25.14 -1.48
N GLU A 85 -1.11 24.94 -2.78
CA GLU A 85 -2.41 24.66 -3.41
C GLU A 85 -2.95 23.29 -3.02
N ALA A 86 -2.10 22.25 -2.95
CA ALA A 86 -2.52 20.92 -2.51
C ALA A 86 -3.14 20.94 -1.10
N LEU A 87 -2.53 21.65 -0.16
CA LEU A 87 -3.07 21.78 1.20
C LEU A 87 -4.41 22.53 1.21
N ARG A 88 -4.53 23.63 0.46
CA ARG A 88 -5.79 24.37 0.33
C ARG A 88 -6.89 23.50 -0.30
N PHE A 89 -6.54 22.73 -1.31
CA PHE A 89 -7.45 21.83 -2.01
C PHE A 89 -7.99 20.74 -1.07
N LEU A 90 -7.12 20.11 -0.28
CA LEU A 90 -7.53 19.11 0.71
C LEU A 90 -8.44 19.69 1.81
N LEU A 91 -8.28 20.97 2.17
CA LEU A 91 -9.15 21.68 3.13
C LEU A 91 -10.45 22.24 2.51
N SER A 92 -10.59 22.17 1.20
CA SER A 92 -11.74 22.71 0.46
C SER A 92 -12.94 21.75 0.50
N ASN A 93 -14.01 22.10 -0.22
CA ASN A 93 -15.18 21.24 -0.41
C ASN A 93 -15.07 20.31 -1.63
N ALA A 94 -13.87 20.16 -2.23
CA ALA A 94 -13.64 19.28 -3.37
C ALA A 94 -14.17 17.85 -3.13
N PRO A 95 -14.62 17.16 -4.19
CA PRO A 95 -15.00 15.75 -4.15
C PRO A 95 -13.92 14.84 -3.54
N LEU A 96 -14.34 13.75 -2.89
CA LEU A 96 -13.41 12.87 -2.15
C LEU A 96 -12.48 12.07 -3.06
N ASP A 97 -12.94 11.75 -4.28
CA ASP A 97 -12.16 11.10 -5.32
C ASP A 97 -11.01 11.98 -5.82
N GLU A 98 -11.27 13.26 -6.03
CA GLU A 98 -10.24 14.25 -6.35
C GLU A 98 -9.25 14.44 -5.20
N LYS A 99 -9.73 14.49 -3.95
CA LYS A 99 -8.86 14.55 -2.77
C LYS A 99 -7.99 13.29 -2.62
N ALA A 100 -8.55 12.12 -2.91
CA ALA A 100 -7.81 10.86 -2.92
C ALA A 100 -6.70 10.89 -3.99
N ALA A 101 -6.98 11.45 -5.18
CA ALA A 101 -6.00 11.63 -6.24
C ALA A 101 -4.85 12.56 -5.81
N VAL A 102 -5.16 13.67 -5.14
CA VAL A 102 -4.14 14.58 -4.58
C VAL A 102 -3.25 13.88 -3.56
N ILE A 103 -3.83 13.08 -2.66
CA ILE A 103 -3.06 12.33 -1.65
C ILE A 103 -2.19 11.25 -2.30
N ASN A 104 -2.74 10.49 -3.25
CA ASN A 104 -1.98 9.52 -4.02
C ASN A 104 -0.82 10.17 -4.80
N LYS A 105 -1.04 11.37 -5.38
CA LYS A 105 -0.01 12.14 -6.09
C LYS A 105 1.09 12.67 -5.17
N LEU A 106 0.80 13.04 -3.93
CA LEU A 106 1.85 13.37 -2.95
C LEU A 106 2.80 12.18 -2.74
N GLY A 107 2.26 10.97 -2.85
CA GLY A 107 2.99 9.72 -2.74
C GLY A 107 3.42 9.44 -1.31
N TRP A 108 4.50 8.68 -1.17
CA TRP A 108 5.00 8.17 0.10
C TRP A 108 6.54 8.27 0.12
N ASN A 109 7.13 8.22 1.31
CA ASN A 109 8.57 8.16 1.48
C ASN A 109 8.93 7.00 2.42
N ILE A 110 10.00 6.26 2.10
CA ILE A 110 10.48 5.15 2.92
C ILE A 110 10.95 5.62 4.30
N ASP A 111 11.46 6.85 4.38
CA ASP A 111 11.85 7.50 5.64
C ASP A 111 10.66 8.07 6.43
N GLY A 112 9.44 7.88 5.92
CA GLY A 112 8.22 8.46 6.43
C GLY A 112 7.97 9.90 5.98
N GLN A 113 6.78 10.41 6.27
CA GLN A 113 6.37 11.79 6.01
C GLN A 113 5.55 12.33 7.20
N ASN A 114 5.09 13.58 7.11
CA ASN A 114 4.33 14.24 8.18
C ASN A 114 3.14 15.04 7.64
N ASN A 115 2.58 14.62 6.51
CA ASN A 115 1.53 15.35 5.82
C ASN A 115 0.21 15.35 6.61
N GLY A 116 -0.10 14.28 7.34
CA GLY A 116 -1.25 14.20 8.23
C GLY A 116 -1.20 15.25 9.34
N TYR A 117 -0.04 15.46 9.95
CA TYR A 117 0.12 16.51 10.97
C TYR A 117 0.02 17.92 10.35
N ILE A 118 0.62 18.15 9.17
CA ILE A 118 0.52 19.43 8.47
C ILE A 118 -0.95 19.76 8.14
N PHE A 119 -1.70 18.77 7.64
CA PHE A 119 -3.13 18.92 7.41
C PHE A 119 -3.88 19.28 8.70
N LEU A 120 -3.57 18.60 9.81
CA LEU A 120 -4.21 18.86 11.09
C LEU A 120 -3.91 20.26 11.64
N GLN A 121 -2.66 20.73 11.51
CA GLN A 121 -2.28 22.11 11.87
C GLN A 121 -3.10 23.13 11.07
N ALA A 122 -3.27 22.90 9.78
CA ALA A 122 -4.03 23.79 8.91
C ALA A 122 -5.54 23.74 9.21
N LEU A 123 -6.09 22.57 9.54
CA LEU A 123 -7.47 22.41 9.98
C LEU A 123 -7.72 23.14 11.32
N ALA A 124 -6.81 23.02 12.27
CA ALA A 124 -6.87 23.73 13.55
C ALA A 124 -6.87 25.25 13.35
N LYS A 125 -5.97 25.74 12.49
CA LYS A 125 -5.91 27.15 12.09
C LYS A 125 -7.21 27.63 11.45
N LYS A 126 -7.81 26.84 10.55
CA LYS A 126 -9.10 27.14 9.91
C LYS A 126 -10.24 27.24 10.94
N LYS A 127 -10.18 26.44 12.01
CA LYS A 127 -11.16 26.43 13.11
C LYS A 127 -10.87 27.47 14.21
N GLY A 128 -9.73 28.16 14.14
CA GLY A 128 -9.34 29.15 15.16
C GLY A 128 -8.95 28.54 16.51
N VAL A 129 -8.49 27.28 16.53
CA VAL A 129 -8.09 26.56 17.74
C VAL A 129 -6.63 26.10 17.65
N ALA A 130 -6.02 25.81 18.80
CA ALA A 130 -4.71 25.18 18.84
C ALA A 130 -4.79 23.71 18.39
N VAL A 131 -3.78 23.22 17.69
CA VAL A 131 -3.79 21.85 17.11
C VAL A 131 -3.93 20.75 18.17
N ASN A 132 -3.35 20.94 19.35
CA ASN A 132 -3.45 20.04 20.49
C ASN A 132 -4.83 20.02 21.16
N ASN A 133 -5.67 21.02 20.88
CA ASN A 133 -7.03 21.11 21.38
C ASN A 133 -8.06 20.47 20.45
N LEU A 134 -7.68 20.11 19.21
CA LEU A 134 -8.56 19.33 18.34
C LEU A 134 -8.74 17.93 18.91
N VAL A 135 -9.99 17.49 18.97
CA VAL A 135 -10.36 16.12 19.31
C VAL A 135 -11.07 15.43 18.13
N LEU A 136 -11.22 14.12 18.21
CA LEU A 136 -11.73 13.31 17.10
C LEU A 136 -13.15 13.73 16.64
N THR A 137 -13.97 14.24 17.56
CA THR A 137 -15.34 14.72 17.26
C THR A 137 -15.37 16.07 16.54
N ASP A 138 -14.26 16.81 16.52
CA ASP A 138 -14.16 18.08 15.78
C ASP A 138 -13.99 17.86 14.27
N LEU A 139 -13.59 16.65 13.85
CA LEU A 139 -13.37 16.31 12.45
C LEU A 139 -14.68 15.83 11.80
N THR A 140 -14.98 16.39 10.63
CA THR A 140 -16.04 15.87 9.77
C THR A 140 -15.67 14.50 9.20
N PRO A 141 -16.62 13.70 8.69
CA PRO A 141 -16.31 12.44 8.00
C PRO A 141 -15.29 12.62 6.86
N LYS A 142 -15.35 13.75 6.14
CA LYS A 142 -14.40 14.09 5.08
C LYS A 142 -13.01 14.42 5.62
N ASP A 143 -12.93 15.13 6.76
CA ASP A 143 -11.64 15.40 7.41
C ASP A 143 -10.99 14.11 7.91
N LYS A 144 -11.78 13.18 8.46
CA LYS A 144 -11.31 11.86 8.88
C LYS A 144 -10.81 11.04 7.70
N PHE A 145 -11.50 11.08 6.57
CA PHE A 145 -11.03 10.44 5.34
C PHE A 145 -9.67 10.98 4.89
N VAL A 146 -9.53 12.31 4.77
CA VAL A 146 -8.28 12.95 4.34
C VAL A 146 -7.15 12.66 5.31
N LEU A 147 -7.37 12.86 6.61
CA LEU A 147 -6.35 12.61 7.63
C LEU A 147 -5.96 11.13 7.66
N GLY A 148 -6.93 10.22 7.62
CA GLY A 148 -6.68 8.78 7.63
C GLY A 148 -5.85 8.34 6.42
N TYR A 149 -6.15 8.82 5.22
CA TYR A 149 -5.35 8.46 4.05
C TYR A 149 -3.95 9.10 4.08
N LEU A 150 -3.82 10.36 4.51
CA LEU A 150 -2.51 10.99 4.69
C LEU A 150 -1.62 10.24 5.69
N LEU A 151 -2.15 9.88 6.86
CA LEU A 151 -1.38 9.12 7.86
C LEU A 151 -1.00 7.72 7.37
N ALA A 152 -1.87 7.07 6.59
CA ALA A 152 -1.55 5.81 5.96
C ALA A 152 -0.42 5.95 4.93
N MET A 153 -0.30 7.08 4.25
CA MET A 153 0.80 7.36 3.32
C MET A 153 2.08 7.84 4.03
N ASP A 154 1.94 8.52 5.18
CA ASP A 154 3.04 8.99 6.01
C ASP A 154 3.84 7.82 6.63
N ASP A 155 3.15 6.76 7.07
CA ASP A 155 3.74 5.54 7.65
C ASP A 155 3.03 4.29 7.09
N TYR A 156 3.19 4.04 5.80
CA TYR A 156 2.51 2.93 5.11
C TYR A 156 2.94 1.54 5.58
N PHE A 157 4.08 1.44 6.28
CA PHE A 157 4.56 0.17 6.83
C PHE A 157 3.79 -0.21 8.08
N ASN A 158 3.65 0.71 9.04
CA ASN A 158 3.07 0.39 10.35
C ASN A 158 1.65 0.91 10.52
N LEU A 159 1.21 1.85 9.68
CA LEU A 159 -0.06 2.55 9.77
C LEU A 159 -0.26 3.15 11.17
N SER A 160 0.77 3.83 11.67
CA SER A 160 0.78 4.37 13.02
C SER A 160 -0.12 5.60 13.15
N PRO A 161 -0.72 5.83 14.34
CA PRO A 161 -1.33 7.13 14.65
C PRO A 161 -0.24 8.21 14.79
N LEU A 162 -0.65 9.49 14.92
CA LEU A 162 0.28 10.61 15.11
C LEU A 162 1.12 10.49 16.38
N ASP A 163 0.52 10.01 17.47
CA ASP A 163 1.18 9.76 18.75
C ASP A 163 0.45 8.66 19.51
N THR A 164 1.10 7.49 19.61
CA THR A 164 0.57 6.30 20.30
C THR A 164 0.40 6.49 21.81
N ASN A 165 1.08 7.46 22.42
CA ASN A 165 1.06 7.71 23.86
C ASN A 165 0.19 8.93 24.23
N SER A 166 -0.49 9.52 23.25
CA SER A 166 -1.32 10.70 23.50
C SER A 166 -2.59 10.34 24.27
N ASN A 167 -2.93 11.17 25.25
CA ASN A 167 -4.26 11.16 25.88
C ASN A 167 -5.33 11.84 25.01
N ASN A 168 -4.93 12.50 23.91
CA ASN A 168 -5.84 13.08 22.96
C ASN A 168 -6.28 11.99 21.98
N ASN A 169 -7.58 11.65 21.99
CA ASN A 169 -8.13 10.58 21.19
C ASN A 169 -7.86 10.73 19.69
N LEU A 170 -7.74 11.96 19.15
CA LEU A 170 -7.43 12.18 17.76
C LEU A 170 -6.00 11.77 17.42
N PHE A 171 -5.05 12.11 18.28
CA PHE A 171 -3.63 11.85 18.05
C PHE A 171 -3.28 10.37 18.20
N SER A 172 -4.04 9.63 19.01
CA SER A 172 -3.86 8.19 19.21
C SER A 172 -4.71 7.32 18.27
N THR A 173 -5.56 7.90 17.40
CA THR A 173 -6.42 7.13 16.48
C THR A 173 -5.63 6.71 15.24
N THR A 174 -5.73 5.43 14.86
CA THR A 174 -5.01 4.90 13.69
C THR A 174 -5.60 5.41 12.36
N PRO A 175 -4.81 5.37 11.26
CA PRO A 175 -5.30 5.69 9.92
C PRO A 175 -6.53 4.87 9.52
N LEU A 176 -6.52 3.56 9.83
CA LEU A 176 -7.63 2.67 9.49
C LEU A 176 -8.88 2.96 10.34
N ASP A 177 -8.74 3.34 11.61
CA ASP A 177 -9.87 3.73 12.44
C ASP A 177 -10.53 5.03 11.95
N LEU A 178 -9.73 6.02 11.51
CA LEU A 178 -10.23 7.24 10.89
C LEU A 178 -11.01 6.95 9.60
N LEU A 179 -10.45 6.11 8.72
CA LEU A 179 -11.10 5.70 7.47
C LEU A 179 -12.35 4.85 7.72
N SER A 180 -12.34 4.02 8.76
CA SER A 180 -13.51 3.22 9.16
C SER A 180 -14.63 4.09 9.70
N GLN A 181 -14.33 5.12 10.50
CA GLN A 181 -15.32 6.11 10.94
C GLN A 181 -15.86 6.94 9.77
N ALA A 182 -15.01 7.29 8.80
CA ALA A 182 -15.44 7.99 7.59
C ALA A 182 -16.39 7.13 6.75
N ALA A 183 -16.05 5.85 6.52
CA ALA A 183 -16.88 4.88 5.79
C ALA A 183 -18.22 4.64 6.49
N PHE A 184 -18.21 4.47 7.82
CA PHE A 184 -19.44 4.31 8.60
C PHE A 184 -20.39 5.51 8.45
N ALA A 185 -19.85 6.73 8.42
CA ALA A 185 -20.64 7.95 8.26
C ALA A 185 -21.03 8.25 6.80
N MET A 186 -20.40 7.59 5.82
CA MET A 186 -20.61 7.80 4.38
C MET A 186 -20.76 6.45 3.67
N PRO A 187 -21.80 5.65 4.01
CA PRO A 187 -21.92 4.25 3.58
C PRO A 187 -22.10 4.07 2.07
N GLU A 188 -22.55 5.12 1.36
CA GLU A 188 -22.76 5.11 -0.09
C GLU A 188 -21.56 5.69 -0.86
N ASP A 189 -20.50 6.13 -0.17
CA ASP A 189 -19.34 6.75 -0.81
C ASP A 189 -18.30 5.69 -1.21
N PHE A 190 -18.35 5.26 -2.48
CA PHE A 190 -17.44 4.24 -3.00
C PHE A 190 -15.95 4.58 -2.76
N THR A 191 -15.53 5.83 -2.99
CA THR A 191 -14.14 6.26 -2.83
C THR A 191 -13.65 6.03 -1.41
N VAL A 192 -14.48 6.38 -0.41
CA VAL A 192 -14.15 6.19 1.01
C VAL A 192 -13.93 4.71 1.31
N HIS A 193 -14.84 3.85 0.84
CA HIS A 193 -14.75 2.41 1.04
C HIS A 193 -13.56 1.79 0.30
N PHE A 194 -13.30 2.24 -0.92
CA PHE A 194 -12.22 1.73 -1.75
C PHE A 194 -10.84 2.10 -1.20
N ILE A 195 -10.60 3.36 -0.84
CA ILE A 195 -9.35 3.78 -0.19
C ILE A 195 -9.15 3.10 1.16
N LYS A 196 -10.20 3.00 1.99
CA LYS A 196 -10.15 2.21 3.24
C LYS A 196 -9.66 0.79 2.96
N SER A 197 -10.19 0.15 1.92
CA SER A 197 -9.83 -1.24 1.57
C SER A 197 -8.36 -1.39 1.12
N LEU A 198 -7.76 -0.37 0.49
CA LEU A 198 -6.34 -0.38 0.13
C LEU A 198 -5.45 -0.26 1.38
N VAL A 199 -5.83 0.62 2.31
CA VAL A 199 -5.15 0.76 3.61
C VAL A 199 -5.31 -0.51 4.45
N GLU A 200 -6.47 -1.14 4.42
CA GLU A 200 -6.72 -2.43 5.07
C GLU A 200 -5.92 -3.56 4.41
N ALA A 201 -5.83 -3.58 3.07
CA ALA A 201 -5.02 -4.55 2.33
C ALA A 201 -3.54 -4.48 2.71
N GLN A 202 -3.02 -3.29 3.04
CA GLN A 202 -1.65 -3.10 3.49
C GLN A 202 -1.34 -3.88 4.79
N LEU A 203 -2.31 -4.04 5.70
CA LEU A 203 -2.14 -4.86 6.90
C LEU A 203 -1.93 -6.34 6.61
N TYR A 204 -2.36 -6.82 5.44
CA TYR A 204 -2.20 -8.20 5.02
C TYR A 204 -0.91 -8.49 4.28
N PHE A 205 -0.04 -7.49 4.07
CA PHE A 205 1.16 -7.60 3.24
C PHE A 205 2.07 -8.77 3.63
N ASP A 206 2.30 -8.94 4.93
CA ASP A 206 3.10 -10.04 5.49
C ASP A 206 2.26 -11.21 6.05
N VAL A 207 0.93 -11.18 5.84
CA VAL A 207 -0.02 -12.12 6.45
C VAL A 207 -0.70 -13.00 5.42
N SER A 208 -1.35 -12.41 4.42
CA SER A 208 -2.13 -13.14 3.43
C SER A 208 -2.22 -12.36 2.13
N TRP A 209 -1.50 -12.82 1.12
CA TRP A 209 -1.54 -12.23 -0.22
C TRP A 209 -2.90 -12.40 -0.88
N CYS A 210 -3.63 -13.48 -0.58
CA CYS A 210 -5.01 -13.60 -1.03
C CYS A 210 -5.91 -12.51 -0.41
N ALA A 211 -5.71 -12.15 0.86
CA ALA A 211 -6.49 -11.09 1.50
C ALA A 211 -6.21 -9.71 0.88
N ILE A 212 -4.97 -9.44 0.44
CA ILE A 212 -4.63 -8.23 -0.31
C ILE A 212 -5.52 -8.07 -1.56
N TYR A 213 -5.74 -9.17 -2.29
CA TYR A 213 -6.62 -9.18 -3.46
C TYR A 213 -8.10 -9.11 -3.08
N LEU A 214 -8.55 -9.95 -2.14
CA LEU A 214 -9.98 -10.07 -1.82
C LEU A 214 -10.57 -8.81 -1.17
N THR A 215 -9.78 -8.06 -0.41
CA THR A 215 -10.25 -6.89 0.35
C THR A 215 -10.79 -5.79 -0.58
N PRO A 216 -10.03 -5.23 -1.55
CA PRO A 216 -10.58 -4.27 -2.52
C PRO A 216 -11.64 -4.87 -3.44
N GLN A 217 -11.50 -6.15 -3.84
CA GLN A 217 -12.49 -6.84 -4.67
C GLN A 217 -13.85 -6.95 -3.99
N SER A 218 -13.88 -7.06 -2.66
CA SER A 218 -15.14 -7.10 -1.91
C SER A 218 -15.91 -5.77 -2.02
N VAL A 219 -15.20 -4.64 -2.00
CA VAL A 219 -15.81 -3.31 -2.19
C VAL A 219 -16.39 -3.20 -3.60
N LEU A 220 -15.65 -3.64 -4.63
CA LEU A 220 -16.15 -3.61 -6.01
C LEU A 220 -17.40 -4.46 -6.23
N ARG A 221 -17.60 -5.52 -5.43
CA ARG A 221 -18.81 -6.34 -5.48
C ARG A 221 -20.01 -5.68 -4.80
N ILE A 222 -19.77 -4.90 -3.75
CA ILE A 222 -20.81 -4.19 -2.98
C ILE A 222 -21.26 -2.93 -3.72
N PHE A 223 -20.36 -2.27 -4.45
CA PHE A 223 -20.63 -1.05 -5.19
C PHE A 223 -20.67 -1.33 -6.71
N PRO A 224 -21.87 -1.44 -7.31
CA PRO A 224 -22.04 -1.49 -8.75
C PRO A 224 -21.36 -0.32 -9.46
N THR A 225 -20.93 -0.51 -10.70
CA THR A 225 -20.12 0.49 -11.43
C THR A 225 -20.81 1.86 -11.51
N GLU A 226 -22.13 1.88 -11.65
CA GLU A 226 -22.98 3.07 -11.74
C GLU A 226 -23.07 3.89 -10.46
N THR A 227 -22.74 3.32 -9.29
CA THR A 227 -22.76 4.02 -8.00
C THR A 227 -21.37 4.49 -7.57
N ARG A 228 -20.32 4.18 -8.34
CA ARG A 228 -18.95 4.54 -7.99
C ARG A 228 -18.69 6.01 -8.26
N ASN A 229 -18.31 6.74 -7.21
CA ASN A 229 -17.89 8.13 -7.30
C ASN A 229 -16.37 8.31 -7.51
N LEU A 230 -15.64 7.24 -7.84
CA LEU A 230 -14.23 7.27 -8.26
C LEU A 230 -14.16 7.02 -9.77
N ARG A 231 -13.34 7.79 -10.50
CA ARG A 231 -13.19 7.62 -11.96
C ARG A 231 -12.89 6.16 -12.34
N PRO A 232 -13.58 5.58 -13.34
CA PRO A 232 -13.36 4.19 -13.75
C PRO A 232 -11.90 3.86 -14.09
N SER A 233 -11.17 4.80 -14.69
CA SER A 233 -9.74 4.61 -14.98
C SER A 233 -8.88 4.51 -13.72
N ALA A 234 -9.20 5.26 -12.66
CA ALA A 234 -8.51 5.15 -11.37
C ALA A 234 -8.73 3.77 -10.73
N VAL A 235 -9.98 3.29 -10.74
CA VAL A 235 -10.31 1.93 -10.30
C VAL A 235 -9.51 0.90 -11.10
N SER A 236 -9.53 1.01 -12.43
CA SER A 236 -8.85 0.07 -13.32
C SER A 236 -7.34 0.01 -13.05
N LYS A 237 -6.66 1.15 -12.96
CA LYS A 237 -5.21 1.22 -12.71
C LYS A 237 -4.83 0.71 -11.32
N THR A 238 -5.66 0.99 -10.32
CA THR A 238 -5.48 0.46 -8.97
C THR A 238 -5.60 -1.07 -8.99
N MET A 239 -6.65 -1.58 -9.62
CA MET A 239 -6.91 -3.01 -9.66
C MET A 239 -5.95 -3.79 -10.55
N GLU A 240 -5.36 -3.18 -11.57
CA GLU A 240 -4.28 -3.77 -12.36
C GLU A 240 -3.15 -4.27 -11.46
N TYR A 241 -2.76 -3.44 -10.48
CA TYR A 241 -1.77 -3.82 -9.48
C TYR A 241 -2.29 -4.85 -8.48
N ILE A 242 -3.48 -4.62 -7.90
CA ILE A 242 -4.07 -5.53 -6.90
C ILE A 242 -4.30 -6.94 -7.46
N ASN A 243 -4.63 -7.06 -8.75
CA ASN A 243 -4.85 -8.34 -9.42
C ASN A 243 -3.57 -9.19 -9.52
N LEU A 244 -2.38 -8.62 -9.36
CA LEU A 244 -1.12 -9.39 -9.28
C LEU A 244 -1.11 -10.36 -8.09
N TYR A 245 -1.94 -10.11 -7.08
CA TYR A 245 -2.06 -10.98 -5.90
C TYR A 245 -3.10 -12.10 -6.07
N GLN A 246 -3.91 -12.09 -7.13
CA GLN A 246 -5.04 -13.00 -7.32
C GLN A 246 -4.63 -14.48 -7.26
N ASP A 247 -3.47 -14.83 -7.83
CA ASP A 247 -2.98 -16.21 -7.90
C ASP A 247 -2.64 -16.82 -6.52
N ASN A 248 -2.64 -16.01 -5.46
CA ASN A 248 -2.40 -16.48 -4.10
C ASN A 248 -3.65 -16.99 -3.38
N CYS A 249 -4.81 -16.98 -4.05
CA CYS A 249 -6.09 -17.42 -3.49
C CYS A 249 -6.44 -18.89 -3.74
N TYR A 250 -5.52 -19.68 -4.31
CA TYR A 250 -5.74 -21.07 -4.69
C TYR A 250 -5.01 -22.06 -3.77
#